data_AF-A0A5Y9DQP1-F1
#
_entry.id   AF-A0A5Y9DQP1-F1
#
_cell.length_a   1.000
_cell.length_b   1.000
_cell.length_c   1.000
_cell.angle_alpha   90.00
_cell.angle_beta   90.00
_cell.angle_gamma   90.00
#
_symmetry.space_group_name_H-M   'P 1'
#
loop_
_entity.id
_entity.type
_entity.pdbx_description
1 polymer ?
#
loop_
_entity_poly.entity_id
_entity_poly.type
_entity_poly.pdbx_seq_one_letter_code
_entity_poly.pdbx_strand_id
1 'polypeptide(L)'
;MILQETKEAFGKKIRTNNANFSPIAELWGEVMVDKPAGDIFAVYSNYASDYKGDYDLLVGTIDWDEQQSVVIEPGEYLVFSVDNANHKGVEEVWQEIWQEIWSRDSELKRAYKTDFEWYHTSGKIEIYISI
;
A
#
# COMPACT_ATOMS: atom_id res chain seq x y z
N MET A 1 -6.85 5.79 -12.52
CA MET A 1 -6.92 7.16 -11.96
C MET A 1 -5.57 7.83 -12.17
N ILE A 2 -5.54 9.14 -12.46
CA ILE A 2 -4.28 9.91 -12.48
C ILE A 2 -4.18 10.64 -11.14
N LEU A 3 -3.18 10.29 -10.33
CA LEU A 3 -2.82 11.05 -9.14
C LEU A 3 -1.96 12.24 -9.59
N GLN A 4 -2.47 13.46 -9.39
CA GLN A 4 -1.82 14.67 -9.92
C GLN A 4 -0.77 15.26 -8.98
N GLU A 5 -0.91 15.05 -7.67
CA GLU A 5 -0.06 15.66 -6.64
C GLU A 5 0.65 14.58 -5.82
N THR A 6 1.90 14.85 -5.47
CA THR A 6 2.65 14.07 -4.49
C THR A 6 1.97 14.15 -3.14
N LYS A 7 1.93 13.03 -2.42
CA LYS A 7 1.63 13.00 -0.98
C LYS A 7 2.85 12.46 -0.26
N GLU A 8 3.13 12.94 0.93
CA GLU A 8 4.14 12.34 1.81
C GLU A 8 3.42 11.71 3.00
N ALA A 9 3.67 10.43 3.23
CA ALA A 9 3.16 9.70 4.38
C ALA A 9 4.29 9.48 5.38
N PHE A 10 4.00 9.72 6.66
CA PHE A 10 4.89 9.53 7.78
C PHE A 10 4.40 8.37 8.63
N GLY A 11 5.30 7.52 9.10
CA GLY A 11 4.93 6.39 9.94
C GLY A 11 6.04 5.37 10.15
N LYS A 12 5.66 4.14 10.48
CA LYS A 12 6.61 3.05 10.74
C LYS A 12 6.91 2.29 9.46
N LYS A 13 8.18 1.94 9.25
CA LYS A 13 8.65 1.29 8.02
C LYS A 13 9.45 0.02 8.27
N ILE A 14 9.19 -1.00 7.45
CA ILE A 14 9.95 -2.27 7.41
C ILE A 14 10.43 -2.56 5.99
N ARG A 15 11.47 -3.40 5.87
CA ARG A 15 11.85 -4.09 4.63
C ARG A 15 11.32 -5.53 4.70
N THR A 16 10.53 -5.96 3.71
CA THR A 16 9.89 -7.29 3.71
C THR A 16 9.67 -7.79 2.28
N ASN A 17 9.04 -8.96 2.14
CA ASN A 17 8.59 -9.53 0.88
C ASN A 17 7.33 -10.37 1.06
N ASN A 18 6.80 -10.88 -0.05
CA ASN A 18 5.54 -11.64 -0.09
C ASN A 18 5.67 -13.10 0.40
N ALA A 19 6.86 -13.58 0.78
CA ALA A 19 7.06 -14.93 1.27
C ALA A 19 6.77 -15.08 2.77
N ASN A 20 6.82 -13.99 3.54
CA ASN A 20 6.54 -13.98 4.97
C ASN A 20 5.63 -12.81 5.35
N PHE A 21 4.41 -13.13 5.77
CA PHE A 21 3.41 -12.13 6.15
C PHE A 21 3.56 -11.63 7.60
N SER A 22 4.27 -12.35 8.47
CA SER A 22 4.35 -12.00 9.90
C SER A 22 4.86 -10.56 10.16
N PRO A 23 5.93 -10.07 9.49
CA PRO A 23 6.41 -8.70 9.70
C PRO A 23 5.38 -7.63 9.30
N ILE A 24 4.55 -7.91 8.29
CA ILE A 24 3.49 -7.00 7.84
C ILE A 24 2.41 -6.89 8.92
N ALA A 25 1.97 -8.03 9.46
CA ALA A 25 0.99 -8.06 10.55
C ALA A 25 1.50 -7.38 11.83
N GLU A 26 2.78 -7.59 12.16
CA GLU A 26 3.44 -6.95 13.32
C GLU A 26 3.47 -5.43 13.16
N LEU A 27 3.89 -4.93 11.99
CA LEU A 27 3.90 -3.49 11.68
C LEU A 27 2.52 -2.87 11.84
N TRP A 28 1.47 -3.50 11.29
CA TRP A 28 0.10 -3.04 11.47
C TRP A 28 -0.31 -3.02 12.94
N GLY A 29 0.03 -4.07 13.70
CA GLY A 29 -0.21 -4.11 15.14
C GLY A 29 0.42 -2.92 15.88
N GLU A 30 1.68 -2.60 15.55
CA GLU A 30 2.40 -1.47 16.14
C GLU A 30 1.79 -0.11 15.79
N VAL A 31 1.34 0.10 14.55
CA VAL A 31 0.69 1.36 14.14
C VAL A 31 -0.68 1.52 14.82
N MET A 32 -1.45 0.42 14.91
CA MET A 32 -2.78 0.45 15.54
C MET A 32 -2.73 0.65 17.06
N VAL A 33 -1.59 0.39 17.70
CA VAL A 33 -1.35 0.75 19.11
C VAL A 33 -1.23 2.27 19.27
N ASP A 34 -0.52 2.95 18.36
CA ASP A 34 -0.29 4.39 18.43
C ASP A 34 -1.51 5.21 18.02
N LYS A 35 -2.41 4.61 17.21
CA LYS A 35 -3.69 5.20 16.78
C LYS A 35 -3.51 6.58 16.14
N PRO A 36 -2.75 6.67 15.04
CA PRO A 36 -2.58 7.95 14.37
C PRO A 36 -3.91 8.49 13.86
N ALA A 37 -4.05 9.82 13.86
CA ALA A 37 -5.27 10.48 13.41
C ALA A 37 -5.29 10.61 11.88
N GLY A 38 -6.50 10.66 11.32
CA GLY A 38 -6.71 10.85 9.88
C GLY A 38 -6.70 9.54 9.09
N ASP A 39 -6.56 9.68 7.78
CA ASP A 39 -6.52 8.54 6.87
C ASP A 39 -5.19 7.80 7.00
N ILE A 40 -5.25 6.47 6.96
CA ILE A 40 -4.06 5.61 7.02
C ILE A 40 -3.67 5.18 5.62
N PHE A 41 -2.37 5.25 5.34
CA PHE A 41 -1.75 4.79 4.11
C PHE A 41 -0.82 3.63 4.44
N ALA A 42 -0.91 2.56 3.65
CA ALA A 42 0.14 1.54 3.59
C ALA A 42 0.83 1.66 2.24
N VAL A 43 2.04 2.17 2.24
CA VAL A 43 2.79 2.51 1.02
C VAL A 43 3.89 1.49 0.80
N TYR A 44 3.82 0.83 -0.33
CA TYR A 44 4.80 -0.14 -0.82
C TYR A 44 5.73 0.57 -1.80
N SER A 45 7.03 0.51 -1.55
CA SER A 45 8.02 1.29 -2.31
C SER A 45 9.39 0.59 -2.36
N ASN A 46 10.33 1.19 -3.10
CA ASN A 46 11.72 0.74 -3.13
C ASN A 46 11.87 -0.75 -3.49
N TYR A 47 11.08 -1.21 -4.46
CA TYR A 47 11.09 -2.60 -4.92
C TYR A 47 12.48 -2.99 -5.43
N ALA A 48 12.99 -4.14 -4.96
CA ALA A 48 14.27 -4.68 -5.42
C ALA A 48 14.20 -5.16 -6.87
N SER A 49 13.03 -5.62 -7.30
CA SER A 49 12.79 -6.09 -8.67
C SER A 49 11.34 -5.85 -9.09
N ASP A 50 10.49 -6.79 -8.72
CA ASP A 50 9.11 -6.98 -9.14
C ASP A 50 8.31 -7.47 -7.92
N TYR A 51 7.20 -8.15 -8.18
CA TYR A 51 6.37 -8.70 -7.11
C TYR A 51 7.03 -9.82 -6.29
N LYS A 52 8.18 -10.37 -6.71
CA LYS A 52 8.92 -11.41 -5.96
C LYS A 52 10.04 -10.83 -5.11
N GLY A 53 10.46 -9.60 -5.41
CA GLY A 53 11.56 -8.95 -4.71
C GLY A 53 11.14 -8.40 -3.35
N ASP A 54 12.15 -8.04 -2.55
CA ASP A 54 11.92 -7.28 -1.33
C ASP A 54 11.43 -5.86 -1.67
N TYR A 55 10.63 -5.29 -0.78
CA TYR A 55 10.13 -3.93 -0.84
C TYR A 55 10.11 -3.30 0.56
N ASP A 56 10.06 -1.98 0.59
CA ASP A 56 9.76 -1.23 1.81
C ASP A 56 8.25 -1.11 1.96
N LEU A 57 7.74 -1.37 3.16
CA LEU A 57 6.36 -1.08 3.55
C LEU A 57 6.38 -0.04 4.66
N LEU A 58 5.76 1.12 4.41
CA LEU A 58 5.48 2.13 5.43
C LEU A 58 3.98 2.17 5.70
N VAL A 59 3.58 2.10 6.96
CA VAL A 59 2.20 2.30 7.39
C VAL A 59 2.11 3.54 8.27
N GLY A 60 1.23 4.47 7.94
CA GLY A 60 1.13 5.74 8.65
C GLY A 60 0.13 6.73 8.04
N THR A 61 0.28 8.02 8.34
CA THR A 61 -0.64 9.09 7.88
C THR A 61 0.14 10.30 7.37
N ILE A 62 -0.53 11.24 6.72
CA ILE A 62 0.13 12.45 6.17
C ILE A 62 0.56 13.45 7.26
N ASP A 63 0.00 13.35 8.46
CA ASP A 63 0.17 14.31 9.56
C ASP A 63 0.72 13.63 10.85
N TRP A 64 1.47 12.53 10.70
CA TRP A 64 2.04 11.82 11.85
C TRP A 64 3.47 12.33 12.17
N ASP A 65 3.71 12.69 13.44
CA ASP A 65 5.03 13.10 13.98
C ASP A 65 5.99 11.91 14.16
N GLU A 66 6.25 11.19 13.06
CA GLU A 66 7.22 10.10 12.96
C GLU A 66 8.38 10.48 12.03
N GLN A 67 9.58 9.95 12.28
CA GLN A 67 10.77 10.36 11.52
C GLN A 67 10.87 9.72 10.14
N GLN A 68 10.25 8.55 9.94
CA GLN A 68 10.31 7.88 8.65
C GLN A 68 9.16 8.35 7.77
N SER A 69 9.48 8.67 6.53
CA SER A 69 8.50 9.05 5.52
C SER A 69 8.71 8.33 4.19
N VAL A 70 7.70 8.41 3.34
CA VAL A 70 7.74 7.99 1.94
C VAL A 70 6.86 8.92 1.11
N VAL A 71 7.35 9.30 -0.06
CA VAL A 71 6.59 10.07 -1.04
C VAL A 71 5.79 9.11 -1.90
N ILE A 72 4.48 9.29 -1.93
CA ILE A 72 3.57 8.67 -2.90
C ILE A 72 3.67 9.50 -4.18
N GLU A 73 4.25 8.91 -5.22
CA GLU A 73 4.55 9.59 -6.48
C GLU A 73 3.27 9.83 -7.30
N PRO A 74 3.11 10.99 -7.95
CA PRO A 74 2.04 11.20 -8.93
C PRO A 74 2.25 10.27 -10.12
N GLY A 75 1.15 9.88 -10.75
CA GLY A 75 1.21 8.92 -11.85
C GLY A 75 -0.14 8.29 -12.18
N GLU A 76 -0.08 7.33 -13.07
CA GLU A 76 -1.23 6.51 -13.42
C GLU A 76 -1.32 5.33 -12.46
N TYR A 77 -2.53 5.12 -11.94
CA TYR A 77 -2.83 4.05 -11.00
C TYR A 77 -4.05 3.27 -11.47
N LEU A 78 -3.95 1.95 -11.43
CA LEU A 78 -5.12 1.09 -11.33
C LEU A 78 -5.65 1.17 -9.90
N VAL A 79 -6.96 1.31 -9.75
CA VAL A 79 -7.60 1.53 -8.45
C VAL A 79 -8.62 0.43 -8.22
N PHE A 80 -8.48 -0.27 -7.11
CA PHE A 80 -9.36 -1.35 -6.69
C PHE A 80 -10.06 -0.92 -5.40
N SER A 81 -11.39 -0.92 -5.40
CA SER A 81 -12.18 -0.64 -4.20
C SER A 81 -12.38 -1.92 -3.40
N VAL A 82 -12.22 -1.82 -2.09
CA VAL A 82 -12.39 -2.94 -1.16
C VAL A 82 -13.79 -2.92 -0.55
N ASP A 83 -14.46 -4.08 -0.54
CA ASP A 83 -15.67 -4.27 0.25
C ASP A 83 -15.30 -4.34 1.75
N ASN A 84 -15.47 -3.23 2.44
CA ASN A 84 -15.16 -3.09 3.86
C ASN A 84 -16.20 -3.75 4.79
N ALA A 85 -17.33 -4.24 4.27
CA ALA A 85 -18.27 -5.04 5.05
C ALA A 85 -17.74 -6.47 5.27
N ASN A 86 -16.82 -6.92 4.40
CA ASN A 86 -16.11 -8.17 4.56
C ASN A 86 -14.79 -7.94 5.33
N HIS A 87 -14.63 -8.63 6.46
CA HIS A 87 -13.39 -8.61 7.26
C HIS A 87 -12.14 -9.10 6.48
N LYS A 88 -12.34 -9.83 5.39
CA LYS A 88 -11.28 -10.27 4.46
C LYS A 88 -11.20 -9.45 3.18
N GLY A 89 -11.94 -8.36 3.06
CA GLY A 89 -12.04 -7.61 1.80
C GLY A 89 -10.69 -7.20 1.22
N VAL A 90 -9.76 -6.75 2.07
CA VAL A 90 -8.40 -6.38 1.63
C VAL A 90 -7.63 -7.59 1.11
N GLU A 91 -7.70 -8.73 1.81
CA GLU A 91 -7.06 -9.98 1.38
C GLU A 91 -7.63 -10.47 0.04
N GLU A 92 -8.95 -10.41 -0.12
CA GLU A 92 -9.65 -10.83 -1.34
C GLU A 92 -9.28 -9.93 -2.54
N VAL A 93 -9.26 -8.61 -2.36
CA VAL A 93 -8.84 -7.69 -3.43
C VAL A 93 -7.38 -7.88 -3.78
N TRP A 94 -6.49 -8.13 -2.81
CA TRP A 94 -5.12 -8.51 -3.12
C TRP A 94 -5.05 -9.80 -3.92
N GLN A 95 -5.83 -10.83 -3.58
CA GLN A 95 -5.87 -12.07 -4.36
C GLN A 95 -6.32 -11.81 -5.81
N GLU A 96 -7.31 -10.95 -6.03
CA GLU A 96 -7.75 -10.51 -7.35
C GLU A 96 -6.62 -9.79 -8.11
N ILE A 97 -6.00 -8.80 -7.47
CA ILE A 97 -4.85 -8.06 -8.02
C ILE A 97 -3.72 -9.02 -8.39
N TRP A 98 -3.42 -10.01 -7.54
CA TRP A 98 -2.39 -11.01 -7.81
C TRP A 98 -2.70 -11.83 -9.06
N GLN A 99 -3.95 -12.26 -9.26
CA GLN A 99 -4.35 -12.97 -10.47
C GLN A 99 -4.25 -12.08 -11.72
N GLU A 100 -4.65 -10.81 -11.61
CA GLU A 100 -4.56 -9.86 -12.73
C GLU A 100 -3.09 -9.57 -13.08
N ILE A 101 -2.27 -9.27 -12.09
CA ILE A 101 -0.84 -9.01 -12.27
C ILE A 101 -0.14 -10.23 -12.83
N TRP A 102 -0.31 -11.43 -12.28
CA TRP A 102 0.35 -12.62 -12.82
C TRP A 102 -0.09 -12.98 -14.24
N SER A 103 -1.37 -12.79 -14.56
CA SER A 103 -1.88 -13.11 -15.90
C SER A 103 -1.47 -12.10 -16.96
N ARG A 104 -1.18 -10.85 -16.57
CA ARG A 104 -0.96 -9.73 -17.49
C ARG A 104 0.29 -8.90 -17.18
N ASP A 105 1.25 -9.43 -16.42
CA ASP A 105 2.43 -8.70 -15.92
C ASP A 105 3.17 -7.96 -17.05
N SER A 106 3.39 -8.66 -18.17
CA SER A 106 4.05 -8.11 -19.36
C SER A 106 3.25 -7.01 -20.07
N GLU A 107 1.93 -6.96 -19.87
CA GLU A 107 1.04 -5.96 -20.45
C GLU A 107 0.82 -4.77 -19.51
N LEU A 108 0.75 -5.03 -18.20
CA LEU A 108 0.43 -4.07 -17.15
C LEU A 108 1.53 -3.03 -16.92
N LYS A 109 2.73 -3.22 -17.47
CA LYS A 109 3.87 -2.27 -17.46
C LYS A 109 4.05 -1.56 -16.11
N ARG A 110 3.86 -2.28 -15.01
CA ARG A 110 3.86 -1.70 -13.66
C ARG A 110 5.08 -0.83 -13.42
N ALA A 111 4.86 0.33 -12.82
CA ALA A 111 5.93 1.29 -12.61
C ALA A 111 6.88 0.86 -11.47
N TYR A 112 6.39 0.08 -10.50
CA TYR A 112 7.12 -0.34 -9.30
C TYR A 112 7.80 0.84 -8.57
N LYS A 113 7.15 2.01 -8.60
CA LYS A 113 7.61 3.21 -7.89
C LYS A 113 7.00 3.25 -6.50
N THR A 114 5.69 3.44 -6.45
CA THR A 114 4.89 3.40 -5.22
C THR A 114 3.55 2.80 -5.53
N ASP A 115 3.18 1.77 -4.79
CA ASP A 115 1.81 1.28 -4.70
C ASP A 115 1.31 1.58 -3.29
N PHE A 116 0.01 1.74 -3.09
CA PHE A 116 -0.50 2.05 -1.75
C PHE A 116 -1.92 1.61 -1.51
N GLU A 117 -2.21 1.25 -0.27
CA GLU A 117 -3.56 1.16 0.27
C GLU A 117 -3.91 2.50 0.93
N TRP A 118 -5.15 2.95 0.74
CA TRP A 118 -5.70 4.14 1.40
C TRP A 118 -6.94 3.75 2.20
N TYR A 119 -6.80 3.79 3.52
CA TYR A 119 -7.86 3.58 4.50
C TYR A 119 -8.42 4.94 4.91
N HIS A 120 -9.54 5.31 4.30
CA HIS A 120 -10.20 6.56 4.58
C HIS A 120 -10.88 6.52 5.95
N THR A 121 -10.88 7.64 6.66
CA THR A 121 -11.66 7.86 7.90
C THR A 121 -13.18 7.65 7.71
N SER A 122 -13.67 7.73 6.47
CA SER A 122 -15.05 7.37 6.10
C SER A 122 -15.34 5.87 6.14
N GLY A 123 -14.31 5.04 6.30
CA GLY A 123 -14.36 3.58 6.24
C GLY A 123 -14.07 3.02 4.85
N LYS A 124 -14.07 3.83 3.79
CA LYS A 124 -13.70 3.38 2.44
C LYS A 124 -12.25 2.90 2.41
N ILE A 125 -11.98 1.81 1.69
CA ILE A 125 -10.62 1.31 1.50
C ILE A 125 -10.39 1.13 -0.01
N GLU A 126 -9.24 1.62 -0.49
CA GLU A 126 -8.84 1.53 -1.90
C GLU A 126 -7.38 1.07 -2.00
N ILE A 127 -7.08 0.27 -3.02
CA ILE A 127 -5.72 -0.17 -3.35
C ILE A 127 -5.33 0.44 -4.69
N TYR A 128 -4.18 1.09 -4.72
CA TYR A 128 -3.63 1.82 -5.86
C TYR A 128 -2.36 1.12 -6.34
N ILE A 129 -2.39 0.60 -7.57
CA ILE A 129 -1.27 -0.07 -8.22
C ILE A 129 -0.76 0.81 -9.36
N SER A 130 0.50 1.21 -9.28
CA SER A 130 1.18 2.07 -10.25
C SER A 130 1.45 1.36 -11.58
N ILE A 131 1.13 2.02 -12.68
CA ILE A 131 1.31 1.57 -14.08
C ILE A 131 2.08 2.59 -14.93
#